data_AF-A0AAD8N2T8-F1
#
_entry.id   AF-A0AAD8N2T8-F1
#
_cell.length_a   1.000
_cell.length_b   1.000
_cell.length_c   1.000
_cell.angle_alpha   90.00
_cell.angle_beta   90.00
_cell.angle_gamma   90.00
#
_symmetry.space_group_name_H-M   'P 1'
#
loop_
_entity.id
_entity.type
_entity.pdbx_description
1 polymer ?
#
loop_
_entity_poly.entity_id
_entity_poly.type
_entity_poly.pdbx_seq_one_letter_code
_entity_poly.pdbx_strand_id
1 'polypeptide(L)'
;MKRDMRSKANEVLNNKKEEDIMKKQEEKPKHRHNTLWVEDKKIEEAIKSFIGITITNQWPDVLQEKITLSGLQGILIRGITFKRFIISFPSKDDMVNTDKNLLKEWFTEVRKWNHNDLIQPRLAWIQCEGLPISVRIEGNLNMMLGEWGNWFYRPTLL
;
A
#
# COMPACT_ATOMS: atom_id res chain seq x y z
N MET A 1 1.96 -13.96 60.57
CA MET A 1 1.12 -14.52 59.49
C MET A 1 0.81 -13.46 58.41
N LYS A 2 1.83 -12.79 57.81
CA LYS A 2 1.65 -11.70 56.81
C LYS A 2 2.63 -11.75 55.61
N ARG A 3 3.51 -12.76 55.53
CA ARG A 3 4.53 -12.87 54.46
C ARG A 3 4.03 -13.61 53.20
N ASP A 4 2.94 -14.35 53.31
CA ASP A 4 2.49 -15.29 52.27
C ASP A 4 1.51 -14.69 51.24
N MET A 5 0.99 -13.48 51.51
CA MET A 5 0.10 -12.78 50.57
C MET A 5 0.85 -11.85 49.61
N ARG A 6 2.06 -11.41 49.97
CA ARG A 6 2.89 -10.54 49.10
C ARG A 6 3.60 -11.31 47.99
N SER A 7 4.00 -12.56 48.22
CA SER A 7 4.60 -13.42 47.19
C SER A 7 3.60 -13.75 46.08
N LYS A 8 2.39 -14.18 46.46
CA LYS A 8 1.30 -14.50 45.52
C LYS A 8 0.85 -13.30 44.70
N ALA A 9 0.82 -12.10 45.29
CA ALA A 9 0.45 -10.88 44.56
C ALA A 9 1.49 -10.49 43.49
N ASN A 10 2.78 -10.68 43.76
CA ASN A 10 3.85 -10.38 42.80
C ASN A 10 3.93 -11.40 41.67
N GLU A 11 3.67 -12.67 41.96
CA GLU A 11 3.64 -13.74 40.96
C GLU A 11 2.48 -13.55 39.96
N VAL A 12 1.29 -13.17 40.45
CA VAL A 12 0.13 -12.83 39.60
C VAL A 12 0.39 -11.57 38.76
N LEU A 13 1.15 -10.59 39.28
CA LEU A 13 1.48 -9.37 38.53
C LEU A 13 2.48 -9.64 37.41
N ASN A 14 3.47 -10.51 37.65
CA ASN A 14 4.45 -10.89 36.65
C ASN A 14 3.83 -11.75 35.55
N ASN A 15 2.98 -12.73 35.91
CA ASN A 15 2.29 -13.56 34.92
C ASN A 15 1.34 -12.72 34.04
N LYS A 16 0.65 -11.71 34.59
CA LYS A 16 -0.14 -10.77 33.79
C LYS A 16 0.71 -9.91 32.84
N LYS A 17 1.88 -9.44 33.30
CA LYS A 17 2.80 -8.69 32.42
C LYS A 17 3.37 -9.55 31.30
N GLU A 18 3.69 -10.80 31.56
CA GLU A 18 4.19 -11.74 30.55
C GLU A 18 3.09 -12.11 29.54
N GLU A 19 1.85 -12.32 29.99
CA GLU A 19 0.70 -12.52 29.09
C GLU A 19 0.41 -11.29 28.21
N ASP A 20 0.56 -10.07 28.74
CA ASP A 20 0.38 -8.83 27.96
C ASP A 20 1.52 -8.58 26.96
N ILE A 21 2.74 -9.05 27.27
CA ILE A 21 3.90 -8.99 26.36
C ILE A 21 3.76 -10.04 25.25
N MET A 22 3.29 -11.26 25.56
CA MET A 22 3.04 -12.29 24.55
C MET A 22 1.86 -11.92 23.64
N LYS A 23 0.79 -11.31 24.17
CA LYS A 23 -0.33 -10.81 23.35
C LYS A 23 0.07 -9.66 22.41
N LYS A 24 1.07 -8.85 22.78
CA LYS A 24 1.64 -7.81 21.91
C LYS A 24 2.55 -8.36 20.80
N GLN A 25 3.08 -9.57 20.94
CA GLN A 25 3.96 -10.18 19.94
C GLN A 25 3.21 -11.04 18.90
N GLU A 26 1.95 -11.41 19.14
CA GLU A 26 1.12 -12.15 18.18
C GLU A 26 0.21 -11.29 17.30
N GLU A 27 0.12 -9.98 17.55
CA GLU A 27 -0.46 -9.05 16.57
C GLU A 27 0.53 -8.85 15.43
N LYS A 28 0.55 -9.80 14.48
CA LYS A 28 1.05 -9.55 13.13
C LYS A 28 0.51 -8.19 12.70
N PRO A 29 1.33 -7.26 12.19
CA PRO A 29 0.82 -6.00 11.69
C PRO A 29 -0.24 -6.34 10.65
N LYS A 30 -1.51 -6.07 11.00
CA LYS A 30 -2.60 -6.07 10.04
C LYS A 30 -2.30 -4.91 9.11
N HIS A 31 -1.47 -5.18 8.11
CA HIS A 31 -1.29 -4.29 6.97
C HIS A 31 -2.66 -4.19 6.31
N ARG A 32 -3.42 -3.19 6.73
CA ARG A 32 -4.67 -2.82 6.08
C ARG A 32 -4.27 -2.32 4.71
N HIS A 33 -4.37 -3.20 3.72
CA HIS A 33 -4.55 -2.76 2.35
C HIS A 33 -5.88 -1.99 2.31
N ASN A 34 -5.83 -0.70 2.62
CA ASN A 34 -6.98 0.18 2.47
C ASN A 34 -7.26 0.28 0.97
N THR A 35 -8.15 -0.58 0.48
CA THR A 35 -8.72 -0.47 -0.85
C THR A 35 -9.46 0.87 -0.89
N LEU A 36 -8.96 1.81 -1.67
CA LEU A 36 -9.54 3.14 -1.84
C LEU A 36 -10.81 3.03 -2.69
N TRP A 37 -11.96 2.81 -2.05
CA TRP A 37 -13.25 3.19 -2.64
C TRP A 37 -13.34 4.72 -2.61
N VAL A 38 -13.56 5.34 -3.78
CA VAL A 38 -13.62 6.81 -3.94
C VAL A 38 -15.00 7.29 -3.48
N GLU A 39 -15.06 7.85 -2.28
CA GLU A 39 -16.14 8.74 -1.84
C GLU A 39 -15.75 10.18 -2.20
N ASP A 40 -16.71 11.08 -2.43
CA ASP A 40 -16.46 12.46 -2.90
C ASP A 40 -15.47 13.26 -2.03
N LYS A 41 -15.45 13.01 -0.71
CA LYS A 41 -14.46 13.61 0.22
C LYS A 41 -13.01 13.23 -0.09
N LYS A 42 -12.76 12.09 -0.76
CA LYS A 42 -11.41 11.66 -1.16
C LYS A 42 -10.93 12.31 -2.45
N ILE A 43 -11.83 12.90 -3.24
CA ILE A 43 -11.48 13.66 -4.45
C ILE A 43 -10.79 14.97 -4.05
N GLU A 44 -11.28 15.65 -2.99
CA GLU A 44 -10.60 16.84 -2.45
C GLU A 44 -9.19 16.53 -1.94
N GLU A 45 -9.00 15.40 -1.28
CA GLU A 45 -7.65 14.92 -0.90
C GLU A 45 -6.79 14.63 -2.15
N ALA A 46 -7.37 14.04 -3.20
CA ALA A 46 -6.65 13.81 -4.44
C ALA A 46 -6.19 15.14 -5.07
N ILE A 47 -7.03 16.19 -5.09
CA ILE A 47 -6.69 17.49 -5.69
C ILE A 47 -5.42 18.12 -5.09
N LYS A 48 -5.14 17.87 -3.80
CA LYS A 48 -3.94 18.30 -3.09
C LYS A 48 -2.86 17.22 -2.98
N SER A 49 -2.75 16.35 -3.99
CA SER A 49 -1.81 15.23 -3.98
C SER A 49 -0.98 15.11 -5.27
N PHE A 50 0.21 14.54 -5.13
CA PHE A 50 1.03 14.02 -6.22
C PHE A 50 1.08 12.49 -6.21
N ILE A 51 1.49 11.92 -7.34
CA ILE A 51 1.93 10.53 -7.44
C ILE A 51 3.46 10.52 -7.45
N GLY A 52 4.03 9.76 -6.51
CA GLY A 52 5.45 9.45 -6.45
C GLY A 52 5.73 8.02 -6.88
N ILE A 53 6.76 7.82 -7.68
CA ILE A 53 7.21 6.48 -8.11
C ILE A 53 8.64 6.22 -7.62
N THR A 54 8.83 5.14 -6.87
CA THR A 54 10.14 4.71 -6.37
C THR A 54 10.78 3.70 -7.32
N ILE A 55 12.13 3.68 -7.35
CA ILE A 55 12.89 2.69 -8.14
C ILE A 55 12.69 1.28 -7.55
N THR A 56 12.84 1.19 -6.24
CA THR A 56 12.77 -0.06 -5.47
C THR A 56 11.44 -0.18 -4.74
N ASN A 57 11.08 -1.41 -4.37
CA ASN A 57 9.91 -1.64 -3.54
C ASN A 57 10.13 -1.00 -2.17
N GLN A 58 9.18 -0.18 -1.73
CA GLN A 58 9.19 0.48 -0.43
C GLN A 58 7.86 0.22 0.29
N TRP A 59 7.92 0.18 1.62
CA TRP A 59 6.73 0.17 2.45
C TRP A 59 6.30 1.62 2.73
N PRO A 60 5.00 1.94 2.68
CA PRO A 60 4.52 3.30 2.90
C PRO A 60 4.99 3.88 4.23
N ASP A 61 4.96 3.09 5.31
CA ASP A 61 5.33 3.53 6.66
C ASP A 61 6.81 3.91 6.76
N VAL A 62 7.70 3.10 6.15
CA VAL A 62 9.14 3.36 6.09
C VAL A 62 9.43 4.63 5.28
N LEU A 63 8.69 4.83 4.19
CA LEU A 63 8.85 6.01 3.35
C LEU A 63 8.32 7.28 4.03
N GLN A 64 7.20 7.16 4.75
CA GLN A 64 6.64 8.21 5.58
C GLN A 64 7.62 8.67 6.66
N GLU A 65 8.25 7.73 7.37
CA GLU A 65 9.24 8.03 8.41
C GLU A 65 10.43 8.81 7.84
N LYS A 66 11.00 8.34 6.72
CA LYS A 66 12.13 9.02 6.04
C LYS A 66 11.80 10.46 5.65
N ILE A 67 10.63 10.69 5.07
CA ILE A 67 10.17 12.02 4.65
C ILE A 67 9.88 12.92 5.86
N THR A 68 9.39 12.34 6.95
CA THR A 68 9.17 13.10 8.19
C THR A 68 10.51 13.50 8.83
N LEU A 69 11.50 12.60 8.83
CA LEU A 69 12.84 12.85 9.35
C LEU A 69 13.63 13.89 8.55
N SER A 70 13.35 14.05 7.25
CA SER A 70 13.97 15.08 6.40
C SER A 70 13.36 16.48 6.58
N GLY A 71 12.38 16.63 7.48
CA GLY A 71 11.77 17.92 7.81
C GLY A 71 10.51 18.25 7.02
N LEU A 72 10.04 17.37 6.13
CA LEU A 72 8.78 17.55 5.40
C LEU A 72 7.60 17.09 6.26
N GLN A 73 7.24 17.90 7.26
CA GLN A 73 6.13 17.62 8.15
C GLN A 73 4.77 17.85 7.47
N GLY A 74 3.77 17.06 7.85
CA GLY A 74 2.39 17.18 7.34
C GLY A 74 2.13 16.54 5.98
N ILE A 75 3.18 16.08 5.27
CA ILE A 75 3.02 15.25 4.07
C ILE A 75 2.58 13.84 4.50
N LEU A 76 1.54 13.33 3.86
CA LEU A 76 1.05 11.97 4.07
C LEU A 76 1.33 11.09 2.85
N ILE A 77 1.98 9.97 3.07
CA ILE A 77 2.33 8.97 2.06
C ILE A 77 1.38 7.79 2.17
N ARG A 78 0.65 7.51 1.08
CA ARG A 78 -0.23 6.33 0.98
C ARG A 78 0.23 5.42 -0.15
N GLY A 79 0.43 4.14 0.13
CA GLY A 79 0.81 3.17 -0.89
C GLY A 79 -0.37 2.80 -1.80
N ILE A 80 -0.19 2.96 -3.11
CA ILE A 80 -1.08 2.36 -4.12
C ILE A 80 -0.55 0.96 -4.44
N THR A 81 0.75 0.87 -4.71
CA THR A 81 1.52 -0.36 -4.90
C THR A 81 2.84 -0.24 -4.14
N PHE A 82 3.70 -1.26 -4.16
CA PHE A 82 5.02 -1.20 -3.54
C PHE A 82 5.99 -0.20 -4.20
N LYS A 83 5.65 0.34 -5.38
CA LYS A 83 6.46 1.33 -6.10
C LYS A 83 5.74 2.65 -6.38
N ARG A 84 4.42 2.72 -6.16
CA ARG A 84 3.61 3.90 -6.46
C ARG A 84 2.91 4.37 -5.20
N PHE A 85 3.03 5.67 -4.93
CA PHE A 85 2.56 6.28 -3.70
C PHE A 85 1.79 7.56 -4.02
N ILE A 86 0.73 7.81 -3.26
CA ILE A 86 0.06 9.10 -3.19
C ILE A 86 0.79 9.93 -2.14
N ILE A 87 1.20 11.12 -2.52
CA ILE A 87 1.83 12.12 -1.67
C ILE A 87 0.80 13.22 -1.44
N SER A 88 0.14 13.21 -0.29
CA SER A 88 -0.91 14.17 0.05
C SER A 88 -0.37 15.29 0.92
N PHE A 89 -0.81 16.51 0.62
CA PHE A 89 -0.38 17.71 1.33
C PHE A 89 -1.51 18.23 2.24
N PRO A 90 -1.19 18.98 3.31
CA PRO A 90 -2.21 19.58 4.17
C PRO A 90 -3.10 20.55 3.39
N SER A 91 -2.48 21.44 2.61
CA SER A 91 -3.16 22.40 1.73
C SER A 91 -2.65 22.33 0.28
N LYS A 92 -3.39 22.95 -0.63
CA LYS A 92 -2.97 23.09 -2.04
C LYS A 92 -1.76 24.02 -2.18
N ASP A 93 -1.65 25.04 -1.32
CA ASP A 93 -0.53 25.96 -1.33
C ASP A 93 0.76 25.25 -0.91
N ASP A 94 0.70 24.38 0.10
CA ASP A 94 1.83 23.53 0.49
C ASP A 94 2.29 22.65 -0.66
N MET A 95 1.35 22.04 -1.41
CA MET A 95 1.67 21.22 -2.58
C MET A 95 2.39 22.00 -3.67
N VAL A 96 2.00 23.25 -3.92
CA VAL A 96 2.61 24.11 -4.96
C VAL A 96 3.97 24.64 -4.52
N ASN A 97 4.09 25.01 -3.24
CA ASN A 97 5.30 25.58 -2.66
C ASN A 97 6.36 24.53 -2.28
N THR A 98 5.99 23.25 -2.22
CA THR A 98 6.94 22.17 -1.93
C THR A 98 7.98 22.05 -3.04
N ASP A 99 9.26 22.08 -2.66
CA ASP A 99 10.36 21.82 -3.58
C ASP A 99 10.34 20.36 -4.06
N LYS A 100 10.03 20.18 -5.34
CA LYS A 100 10.01 18.86 -5.97
C LYS A 100 11.38 18.18 -5.98
N ASN A 101 12.47 18.93 -5.86
CA ASN A 101 13.81 18.35 -5.81
C ASN A 101 14.06 17.58 -4.51
N LEU A 102 13.46 18.00 -3.40
CA LEU A 102 13.50 17.23 -2.15
C LEU A 102 12.80 15.88 -2.34
N LEU A 103 11.62 15.89 -2.98
CA LEU A 103 10.88 14.64 -3.25
C LEU A 103 11.65 13.69 -4.20
N LYS A 104 12.50 14.23 -5.08
CA LYS A 104 13.32 13.41 -6.00
C LYS A 104 14.37 12.54 -5.29
N GLU A 105 14.69 12.83 -4.03
CA GLU A 105 15.58 11.98 -3.23
C GLU A 105 14.98 10.59 -3.02
N TRP A 106 13.65 10.51 -2.87
CA TRP A 106 12.94 9.25 -2.65
C TRP A 106 12.19 8.75 -3.88
N PHE A 107 11.77 9.65 -4.76
CA PHE A 107 10.94 9.34 -5.92
C PHE A 107 11.66 9.66 -7.23
N THR A 108 11.79 8.65 -8.09
CA THR A 108 12.28 8.81 -9.47
C THR A 108 11.39 9.75 -10.28
N GLU A 109 10.10 9.67 -10.05
CA GLU A 109 9.08 10.44 -10.77
C GLU A 109 8.09 11.01 -9.75
N VAL A 110 7.82 12.31 -9.85
CA VAL A 110 6.77 12.99 -9.08
C VAL A 110 5.92 13.77 -10.06
N ARG A 111 4.65 13.40 -10.18
CA ARG A 111 3.70 14.05 -11.10
C ARG A 111 2.33 14.23 -10.48
N LYS A 112 1.50 15.07 -11.12
CA LYS A 112 0.09 15.18 -10.77
C LYS A 112 -0.61 13.85 -11.07
N TRP A 113 -1.49 13.42 -10.17
CA TRP A 113 -2.27 12.21 -10.36
C TRP A 113 -3.17 12.34 -11.61
N ASN A 114 -3.32 11.24 -12.32
CA ASN A 114 -4.35 11.05 -13.33
C ASN A 114 -5.40 10.06 -12.77
N HIS A 115 -6.62 10.09 -13.29
CA HIS A 115 -7.68 9.17 -12.91
C HIS A 115 -7.23 7.70 -12.99
N ASN A 116 -6.43 7.36 -14.00
CA ASN A 116 -5.87 6.02 -14.19
C ASN A 116 -4.89 5.59 -13.08
N ASP A 117 -4.28 6.53 -12.34
CA ASP A 117 -3.37 6.20 -11.24
C ASP A 117 -4.12 5.78 -9.97
N LEU A 118 -5.38 6.20 -9.84
CA LEU A 118 -6.25 5.83 -8.72
C LEU A 118 -6.82 4.41 -8.89
N ILE A 119 -6.79 3.88 -10.10
CA ILE A 119 -7.22 2.51 -10.39
C ILE A 119 -6.04 1.58 -10.08
N GLN A 120 -6.10 0.90 -8.93
CA GLN A 120 -5.11 -0.13 -8.61
C GLN A 120 -5.14 -1.25 -9.67
N PRO A 121 -4.00 -1.60 -10.30
CA PRO A 121 -3.95 -2.76 -11.17
C PRO A 121 -4.26 -4.01 -10.34
N ARG A 122 -5.32 -4.72 -10.74
CA ARG A 122 -5.75 -5.96 -10.07
C ARG A 122 -5.18 -7.14 -10.82
N LEU A 123 -4.49 -8.03 -10.10
CA LEU A 123 -4.17 -9.35 -10.64
C LEU A 123 -5.41 -10.23 -10.48
N ALA A 124 -5.95 -10.70 -11.61
CA ALA A 124 -7.04 -11.68 -11.63
C ALA A 124 -6.56 -12.94 -12.35
N TRP A 125 -6.89 -14.10 -11.78
CA TRP A 125 -6.72 -15.38 -12.44
C TRP A 125 -8.04 -15.72 -13.13
N ILE A 126 -8.01 -15.83 -14.45
CA ILE A 126 -9.20 -16.16 -15.25
C ILE A 126 -8.98 -17.56 -15.81
N GLN A 127 -9.90 -18.47 -15.47
CA GLN A 127 -9.94 -19.81 -16.04
C GLN A 127 -10.97 -19.82 -17.17
N CYS A 128 -10.49 -20.00 -18.39
CA CYS A 128 -11.35 -20.09 -19.57
C CYS A 128 -11.49 -21.56 -19.99
N GLU A 129 -12.63 -22.16 -19.70
CA GLU A 129 -12.96 -23.52 -20.12
C GLU A 129 -13.79 -23.52 -21.42
N GLY A 130 -13.81 -24.64 -22.13
CA GLY A 130 -14.62 -24.80 -23.33
C GLY A 130 -14.11 -24.07 -24.59
N LEU A 131 -12.99 -23.36 -24.51
CA LEU A 131 -12.37 -22.75 -25.70
C LEU A 131 -11.86 -23.84 -26.67
N PRO A 132 -12.26 -23.80 -27.95
CA PRO A 132 -11.69 -24.67 -28.99
C PRO A 132 -10.17 -24.49 -29.08
N ILE A 133 -9.45 -25.57 -29.41
CA ILE A 133 -7.97 -25.54 -29.50
C ILE A 133 -7.47 -24.45 -30.47
N SER A 134 -8.18 -24.26 -31.59
CA SER A 134 -7.88 -23.21 -32.58
C SER A 134 -7.96 -21.78 -32.03
N VAL A 135 -8.71 -21.56 -30.94
CA VAL A 135 -8.89 -20.24 -30.31
C VAL A 135 -7.85 -19.98 -29.22
N ARG A 136 -7.16 -21.01 -28.72
CA ARG A 136 -6.14 -20.89 -27.65
C ARG A 136 -4.78 -20.37 -28.12
N ILE A 137 -4.74 -19.67 -29.24
CA ILE A 137 -3.53 -19.02 -29.75
C ILE A 137 -3.45 -17.58 -29.23
N GLU A 138 -2.23 -17.09 -29.05
CA GLU A 138 -1.97 -15.79 -28.43
C GLU A 138 -2.68 -14.63 -29.13
N GLY A 139 -2.72 -14.63 -30.48
CA GLY A 139 -3.40 -13.59 -31.24
C GLY A 139 -4.90 -13.49 -30.93
N ASN A 140 -5.59 -14.63 -30.85
CA ASN A 140 -7.02 -14.68 -30.55
C ASN A 140 -7.30 -14.31 -29.09
N LEU A 141 -6.47 -14.82 -28.16
CA LEU A 141 -6.57 -14.43 -26.75
C LEU A 141 -6.30 -12.93 -26.56
N ASN A 142 -5.38 -12.34 -27.32
CA ASN A 142 -5.13 -10.90 -27.28
C ASN A 142 -6.33 -10.09 -27.76
N MET A 143 -7.00 -10.55 -28.83
CA MET A 143 -8.24 -9.91 -29.29
C MET A 143 -9.35 -9.96 -28.23
N MET A 144 -9.42 -11.03 -27.44
CA MET A 144 -10.44 -11.18 -26.39
C MET A 144 -10.10 -10.44 -25.09
N LEU A 145 -8.83 -10.49 -24.66
CA LEU A 145 -8.39 -10.06 -23.34
C LEU A 145 -7.60 -8.76 -23.33
N GLY A 146 -7.06 -8.32 -24.48
CA GLY A 146 -6.19 -7.15 -24.56
C GLY A 146 -6.88 -5.85 -24.16
N GLU A 147 -8.19 -5.73 -24.39
CA GLU A 147 -8.98 -4.58 -23.94
C GLU A 147 -9.09 -4.47 -22.41
N TRP A 148 -8.91 -5.59 -21.71
CA TRP A 148 -9.03 -5.67 -20.25
C TRP A 148 -7.70 -5.40 -19.55
N GLY A 149 -6.63 -5.22 -20.32
CA GLY A 149 -5.30 -4.84 -19.86
C GLY A 149 -4.22 -5.86 -20.21
N ASN A 150 -3.11 -5.79 -19.47
CA ASN A 150 -2.01 -6.72 -19.65
C ASN A 150 -2.43 -8.11 -19.16
N TRP A 151 -2.29 -9.11 -20.01
CA TRP A 151 -2.60 -10.50 -19.70
C TRP A 151 -1.36 -11.37 -19.96
N PHE A 152 -1.33 -12.53 -19.33
CA PHE A 152 -0.31 -13.54 -19.52
C PHE A 152 -0.98 -14.90 -19.58
N TYR A 153 -0.58 -15.73 -20.53
CA TYR A 153 -1.06 -17.10 -20.66
C TYR A 153 0.07 -18.07 -20.39
N ARG A 154 -0.18 -18.98 -19.44
CA ARG A 154 0.70 -20.10 -19.16
C ARG A 154 0.04 -21.36 -19.70
N PRO A 155 0.48 -21.89 -20.86
CA PRO A 155 -0.02 -23.18 -21.31
C PRO A 155 0.36 -24.23 -20.28
N THR A 156 -0.64 -24.90 -19.70
CA THR A 156 -0.42 -26.13 -18.96
C THR A 156 -0.02 -27.19 -19.97
N LEU A 157 1.24 -27.65 -19.91
CA LEU A 157 1.65 -28.86 -20.63
C LEU A 157 0.82 -30.01 -20.06
N LEU A 158 -0.08 -30.56 -20.88
CA LEU A 158 -0.76 -31.82 -20.63
C LEU A 158 0.18 -32.97 -20.95
#